data_AF-A0A368JSR9-F1
#
_entry.id   AF-A0A368JSR9-F1
#
_cell.length_a   1.000
_cell.length_b   1.000
_cell.length_c   1.000
_cell.angle_alpha   90.00
_cell.angle_beta   90.00
_cell.angle_gamma   90.00
#
_symmetry.space_group_name_H-M   'P 1'
#
loop_
_entity.id
_entity.type
_entity.pdbx_description
1 polymer ?
#
loop_
_entity_poly.entity_id
_entity_poly.type
_entity_poly.pdbx_seq_one_letter_code
_entity_poly.pdbx_strand_id
1 'polypeptide(L)'
;MNTTFSLKRALLLPAFLLTGIFSNALAQIPNVTRDLLNQGAYFRASNYDITPIYTMAGPEGKILGYPYLDTTFAKTTVLFYQNIAKPGVQPIQELVNVPVRYNITANDLEFLMDNRTVKAVSGERVKQFIMEQKGLTTTFINATEAGAPAAIRGFFEQVSDGKLKLLIRHQIYVKKPTYNVALSTGSKDTELIKEAIWYTSDGKTLTKFSPGRKGLLSIMKDKEEPINAYLKEKKPDLKNRTALMDVFAYYNSL
;
A
#
# COMPACT_ATOMS: atom_id res chain seq x y z
N MET A 1 -20.98 -5.06 83.07
CA MET A 1 -21.42 -5.42 84.43
C MET A 1 -22.85 -5.96 84.30
N ASN A 2 -23.05 -7.27 84.54
CA ASN A 2 -24.32 -8.03 84.61
C ASN A 2 -25.24 -7.97 83.35
N THR A 3 -25.53 -9.06 82.60
CA THR A 3 -26.38 -10.25 82.91
C THR A 3 -27.83 -9.89 83.26
N THR A 4 -28.90 -10.54 82.75
CA THR A 4 -29.14 -11.89 82.18
C THR A 4 -30.08 -11.83 80.94
N PHE A 5 -29.99 -12.67 79.90
CA PHE A 5 -30.28 -14.12 79.80
C PHE A 5 -31.73 -14.57 80.15
N SER A 6 -32.45 -15.11 79.16
CA SER A 6 -33.53 -16.10 79.32
C SER A 6 -33.66 -16.92 78.03
N LEU A 7 -33.69 -18.26 78.12
CA LEU A 7 -33.60 -19.15 76.96
C LEU A 7 -34.14 -20.56 77.24
N LYS A 8 -35.23 -20.95 76.56
CA LYS A 8 -35.70 -22.34 76.35
C LYS A 8 -36.32 -22.38 74.94
N ARG A 9 -35.98 -23.28 73.99
CA ARG A 9 -35.90 -24.77 73.99
C ARG A 9 -37.27 -25.41 74.28
N ALA A 10 -37.72 -26.47 73.60
CA ALA A 10 -37.09 -27.47 72.72
C ALA A 10 -38.08 -27.86 71.58
N LEU A 11 -37.70 -28.10 70.32
CA LEU A 11 -36.84 -29.15 69.71
C LEU A 11 -37.57 -30.48 69.42
N LEU A 12 -37.48 -30.95 68.16
CA LEU A 12 -37.43 -32.36 67.75
C LEU A 12 -36.81 -32.49 66.33
N LEU A 13 -36.10 -33.59 66.10
CA LEU A 13 -35.28 -33.96 64.91
C LEU A 13 -35.88 -35.23 64.25
N PRO A 14 -35.31 -35.85 63.17
CA PRO A 14 -34.14 -35.52 62.33
C PRO A 14 -34.59 -35.17 60.86
N ALA A 15 -34.19 -35.74 59.70
CA ALA A 15 -33.21 -36.79 59.29
C ALA A 15 -32.94 -36.81 57.76
N PHE A 16 -31.73 -37.28 57.35
CA PHE A 16 -31.33 -37.75 55.99
C PHE A 16 -31.43 -36.73 54.81
N LEU A 17 -30.83 -36.94 53.62
CA LEU A 17 -29.42 -37.26 53.27
C LEU A 17 -29.19 -36.98 51.76
N LEU A 18 -27.98 -36.54 51.37
CA LEU A 18 -27.34 -36.62 50.03
C LEU A 18 -28.00 -35.96 48.76
N THR A 19 -27.19 -35.15 48.07
CA THR A 19 -27.08 -34.94 46.60
C THR A 19 -28.31 -35.07 45.66
N GLY A 20 -28.64 -34.04 44.89
CA GLY A 20 -29.56 -34.16 43.74
C GLY A 20 -29.65 -32.95 42.80
N ILE A 21 -29.24 -33.14 41.55
CA ILE A 21 -29.25 -32.22 40.40
C ILE A 21 -30.64 -31.58 40.12
N PHE A 22 -30.66 -30.31 39.70
CA PHE A 22 -31.86 -29.62 39.18
C PHE A 22 -32.55 -30.42 38.05
N SER A 23 -33.87 -30.59 38.12
CA SER A 23 -34.64 -31.12 37.00
C SER A 23 -36.08 -30.59 36.96
N ASN A 24 -36.65 -30.59 35.75
CA ASN A 24 -38.09 -30.48 35.47
C ASN A 24 -38.78 -29.14 35.80
N ALA A 25 -38.22 -28.04 35.29
CA ALA A 25 -39.07 -26.96 34.79
C ALA A 25 -39.79 -27.46 33.54
N LEU A 26 -41.05 -27.90 33.67
CA LEU A 26 -41.89 -28.28 32.53
C LEU A 26 -42.09 -27.06 31.62
N ALA A 27 -41.62 -27.16 30.38
CA ALA A 27 -41.71 -26.07 29.42
C ALA A 27 -43.18 -25.82 29.03
N GLN A 28 -43.80 -24.82 29.64
CA GLN A 28 -45.05 -24.25 29.12
C GLN A 28 -44.77 -23.64 27.76
N ILE A 29 -45.21 -24.33 26.71
CA ILE A 29 -45.19 -23.83 25.33
C ILE A 29 -45.96 -22.50 25.30
N PRO A 30 -45.36 -21.39 24.83
CA PRO A 30 -46.06 -20.11 24.75
C PRO A 30 -47.35 -20.24 23.93
N ASN A 31 -48.42 -19.54 24.34
CA ASN A 31 -49.73 -19.68 23.69
C ASN A 31 -49.67 -19.48 22.17
N VAL A 32 -48.86 -18.52 21.69
CA VAL A 32 -48.61 -18.29 20.25
C VAL A 32 -48.05 -19.53 19.52
N THR A 33 -47.17 -20.31 20.16
CA THR A 33 -46.61 -21.54 19.58
C THR A 33 -47.62 -22.68 19.61
N ARG A 34 -48.47 -22.75 20.65
CA ARG A 34 -49.57 -23.72 20.74
C ARG A 34 -50.66 -23.44 19.70
N ASP A 35 -50.99 -22.17 19.48
CA ASP A 35 -52.04 -21.76 18.55
C ASP A 35 -51.58 -21.85 17.09
N LEU A 36 -50.28 -21.67 16.81
CA LEU A 36 -49.66 -22.03 15.51
C LEU A 36 -49.80 -23.54 15.21
N LEU A 37 -49.52 -24.41 16.19
CA LEU A 37 -49.62 -25.87 16.02
C LEU A 37 -51.06 -26.36 15.77
N ASN A 38 -52.08 -25.60 16.20
CA ASN A 38 -53.49 -25.96 16.02
C ASN A 38 -54.09 -25.54 14.66
N GLN A 39 -53.37 -24.80 13.81
CA GLN A 39 -53.84 -24.39 12.47
C GLN A 39 -53.67 -25.51 11.44
N GLY A 40 -54.51 -26.54 11.59
CA GLY A 40 -54.47 -27.76 10.77
C GLY A 40 -54.63 -27.54 9.25
N ALA A 41 -54.09 -28.47 8.47
CA ALA A 41 -54.11 -28.55 7.00
C ALA A 41 -53.46 -27.39 6.20
N TYR A 42 -53.38 -26.17 6.75
CA TYR A 42 -52.81 -24.99 6.07
C TYR A 42 -51.50 -24.51 6.70
N PHE A 43 -50.65 -25.47 7.12
CA PHE A 43 -49.30 -25.22 7.61
C PHE A 43 -48.36 -24.74 6.48
N ARG A 44 -48.49 -23.47 6.05
CA ARG A 44 -47.50 -22.79 5.21
C ARG A 44 -46.44 -22.05 6.05
N ALA A 45 -45.96 -22.70 7.10
CA ALA A 45 -44.77 -22.30 7.84
C ALA A 45 -43.49 -22.84 7.17
N SER A 46 -43.25 -22.45 5.91
CA SER A 46 -41.92 -22.50 5.29
C SER A 46 -41.40 -21.08 5.08
N ASN A 47 -41.58 -20.24 6.11
CA ASN A 47 -40.71 -19.11 6.30
C ASN A 47 -39.33 -19.69 6.64
N TYR A 48 -38.35 -19.48 5.77
CA TYR A 48 -36.97 -19.93 5.97
C TYR A 48 -36.29 -19.10 7.06
N ASP A 49 -36.65 -19.34 8.33
CA ASP A 49 -35.89 -18.87 9.49
C ASP A 49 -34.67 -19.79 9.73
N ILE A 50 -33.94 -20.07 8.65
CA ILE A 50 -32.77 -20.94 8.59
C ILE A 50 -31.56 -20.06 8.23
N THR A 51 -31.06 -19.24 9.17
CA THR A 51 -29.64 -18.81 9.12
C THR A 51 -29.10 -18.27 10.45
N PRO A 52 -28.69 -19.15 11.37
CA PRO A 52 -27.64 -18.85 12.36
C PRO A 52 -26.25 -18.59 11.73
N ILE A 53 -26.14 -18.64 10.39
CA ILE A 53 -24.90 -18.61 9.62
C ILE A 53 -24.53 -17.17 9.16
N TYR A 54 -25.50 -16.26 8.99
CA TYR A 54 -25.21 -14.88 8.54
C TYR A 54 -24.52 -14.00 9.58
N THR A 55 -24.47 -14.40 10.85
CA THR A 55 -23.74 -13.69 11.90
C THR A 55 -22.24 -13.98 11.92
N MET A 56 -21.77 -14.98 11.16
CA MET A 56 -20.34 -15.23 10.98
C MET A 56 -19.78 -14.27 9.93
N ALA A 57 -19.07 -13.23 10.39
CA ALA A 57 -18.36 -12.30 9.52
C ALA A 57 -17.30 -13.07 8.69
N GLY A 58 -17.61 -13.31 7.41
CA GLY A 58 -16.66 -13.93 6.47
C GLY A 58 -15.38 -13.08 6.34
N PRO A 59 -14.23 -13.70 6.03
CA PRO A 59 -12.90 -13.15 6.28
C PRO A 59 -12.69 -11.72 5.79
N GLU A 60 -11.95 -10.94 6.58
CA GLU A 60 -11.60 -9.55 6.27
C GLU A 60 -10.69 -9.44 5.03
N GLY A 61 -10.77 -8.29 4.37
CA GLY A 61 -9.91 -7.96 3.23
C GLY A 61 -8.47 -7.69 3.66
N LYS A 62 -7.52 -8.05 2.81
CA LYS A 62 -6.08 -7.90 3.03
C LYS A 62 -5.52 -6.79 2.16
N ILE A 63 -4.33 -6.30 2.52
CA ILE A 63 -3.52 -5.46 1.64
C ILE A 63 -2.62 -6.39 0.83
N LEU A 64 -2.72 -6.32 -0.50
CA LEU A 64 -1.94 -7.09 -1.45
C LEU A 64 -0.91 -6.20 -2.14
N GLY A 65 0.33 -6.68 -2.28
CA GLY A 65 1.45 -5.87 -2.80
C GLY A 65 2.19 -5.09 -1.71
N TYR A 66 3.06 -4.17 -2.13
CA TYR A 66 4.01 -3.49 -1.25
C TYR A 66 4.19 -2.01 -1.64
N PRO A 67 4.47 -1.11 -0.67
CA PRO A 67 4.69 0.32 -0.93
C PRO A 67 6.09 0.66 -1.48
N TYR A 68 6.95 -0.34 -1.68
CA TYR A 68 8.35 -0.16 -2.06
C TYR A 68 8.57 -0.28 -3.57
N LEU A 69 9.60 0.41 -4.07
CA LEU A 69 10.14 0.21 -5.42
C LEU A 69 10.54 -1.26 -5.63
N ASP A 70 11.26 -1.82 -4.66
CA ASP A 70 11.47 -3.25 -4.48
C ASP A 70 11.54 -3.54 -2.96
N THR A 71 11.15 -4.75 -2.54
CA THR A 71 11.17 -5.15 -1.13
C THR A 71 12.58 -5.46 -0.62
N THR A 72 13.50 -5.79 -1.54
CA THR A 72 14.92 -6.06 -1.26
C THR A 72 15.71 -4.77 -1.02
N PHE A 73 16.71 -4.85 -0.13
CA PHE A 73 17.70 -3.78 0.02
C PHE A 73 18.77 -3.90 -1.08
N ALA A 74 19.06 -2.80 -1.74
CA ALA A 74 19.98 -2.70 -2.88
C ALA A 74 21.22 -1.87 -2.49
N LYS A 75 22.37 -2.20 -3.06
CA LYS A 75 23.62 -1.44 -2.87
C LYS A 75 23.45 -0.07 -3.51
N THR A 76 23.50 0.98 -2.69
CA THR A 76 23.06 2.32 -3.09
C THR A 76 24.06 3.38 -2.63
N THR A 77 24.32 4.37 -3.49
CA THR A 77 25.01 5.60 -3.11
C THR A 77 23.98 6.73 -3.02
N VAL A 78 23.96 7.48 -1.91
CA VAL A 78 22.94 8.49 -1.59
C VAL A 78 23.60 9.85 -1.34
N LEU A 79 23.20 10.87 -2.09
CA LEU A 79 23.67 12.25 -1.95
C LEU A 79 22.59 13.13 -1.30
N PHE A 80 22.94 13.86 -0.24
CA PHE A 80 22.03 14.73 0.51
C PHE A 80 22.14 16.21 0.08
N TYR A 81 21.05 16.95 0.22
CA TYR A 81 21.03 18.41 0.01
C TYR A 81 21.89 19.16 1.03
N GLN A 82 21.95 18.63 2.25
CA GLN A 82 22.63 19.23 3.40
C GLN A 82 23.46 18.17 4.11
N ASN A 83 24.61 18.62 4.63
CA ASN A 83 25.50 17.82 5.45
C ASN A 83 24.78 17.19 6.64
N ILE A 84 24.82 15.86 6.74
CA ILE A 84 24.35 15.12 7.91
C ILE A 84 25.54 14.94 8.86
N ALA A 85 25.59 15.77 9.90
CA ALA A 85 26.51 15.61 11.02
C ALA A 85 25.76 15.13 12.27
N LYS A 86 26.42 14.30 13.08
CA LYS A 86 26.14 14.26 14.52
C LYS A 86 27.05 15.29 15.20
N PRO A 87 26.67 15.87 16.35
CA PRO A 87 27.59 16.68 17.15
C PRO A 87 28.89 15.90 17.40
N GLY A 88 30.05 16.52 17.12
CA GLY A 88 31.37 15.90 17.26
C GLY A 88 31.80 14.96 16.12
N VAL A 89 31.03 14.83 15.03
CA VAL A 89 31.37 14.00 13.86
C VAL A 89 31.48 14.88 12.61
N GLN A 90 32.42 14.55 11.71
CA GLN A 90 32.57 15.25 10.43
C GLN A 90 31.26 15.21 9.61
N PRO A 91 30.91 16.29 8.89
CA PRO A 91 29.71 16.35 8.08
C PRO A 91 29.74 15.36 6.92
N ILE A 92 28.69 14.56 6.76
CA ILE A 92 28.55 13.59 5.66
C ILE A 92 27.50 14.12 4.67
N GLN A 93 27.93 14.44 3.44
CA GLN A 93 27.00 14.79 2.35
C GLN A 93 26.62 13.59 1.48
N GLU A 94 27.43 12.53 1.47
CA GLU A 94 27.25 11.34 0.65
C GLU A 94 27.46 10.05 1.47
N LEU A 95 26.58 9.07 1.29
CA LEU A 95 26.75 7.71 1.80
C LEU A 95 26.92 6.75 0.63
N VAL A 96 28.09 6.11 0.52
CA VAL A 96 28.47 5.26 -0.62
C VAL A 96 28.26 3.78 -0.29
N ASN A 97 27.78 2.99 -1.25
CA ASN A 97 27.61 1.53 -1.16
C ASN A 97 26.75 1.01 0.01
N VAL A 98 25.82 1.82 0.53
CA VAL A 98 24.94 1.44 1.65
C VAL A 98 23.73 0.61 1.19
N PRO A 99 23.28 -0.41 1.95
CA PRO A 99 22.08 -1.18 1.62
C PRO A 99 20.80 -0.38 1.91
N VAL A 100 20.08 0.00 0.85
CA VAL A 100 18.90 0.87 0.91
C VAL A 100 17.74 0.29 0.10
N ARG A 101 16.50 0.52 0.55
CA ARG A 101 15.29 0.39 -0.27
C ARG A 101 14.48 1.68 -0.25
N TYR A 102 13.73 1.96 -1.31
CA TYR A 102 12.91 3.17 -1.44
C TYR A 102 11.43 2.87 -1.23
N ASN A 103 10.82 3.54 -0.26
CA ASN A 103 9.40 3.49 0.07
C ASN A 103 8.66 4.59 -0.71
N ILE A 104 8.01 4.19 -1.82
CA ILE A 104 7.35 5.09 -2.77
C ILE A 104 6.20 5.85 -2.11
N THR A 105 5.44 5.18 -1.24
CA THR A 105 4.25 5.78 -0.60
C THR A 105 4.62 6.80 0.47
N ALA A 106 5.68 6.55 1.25
CA ALA A 106 6.14 7.47 2.30
C ALA A 106 7.06 8.60 1.79
N ASN A 107 7.68 8.41 0.62
CA ASN A 107 8.88 9.14 0.19
C ASN A 107 10.04 9.05 1.20
N ASP A 108 10.37 7.83 1.63
CA ASP A 108 11.47 7.54 2.55
C ASP A 108 12.50 6.60 1.91
N LEU A 109 13.79 6.87 2.14
CA LEU A 109 14.87 5.91 1.91
C LEU A 109 15.12 5.15 3.22
N GLU A 110 14.94 3.84 3.20
CA GLU A 110 15.17 2.96 4.34
C GLU A 110 16.53 2.29 4.22
N PHE A 111 17.42 2.59 5.18
CA PHE A 111 18.79 2.09 5.29
C PHE A 111 18.84 0.91 6.25
N LEU A 112 19.45 -0.21 5.83
CA LEU A 112 19.72 -1.36 6.69
C LEU A 112 21.04 -1.10 7.44
N MET A 113 20.98 -0.81 8.74
CA MET A 113 22.15 -0.47 9.55
C MET A 113 22.90 -1.72 10.04
N ASP A 114 22.15 -2.78 10.29
CA ASP A 114 22.58 -4.12 10.67
C ASP A 114 21.46 -5.11 10.29
N ASN A 115 21.64 -6.40 10.56
CA ASN A 115 20.69 -7.46 10.14
C ASN A 115 19.27 -7.35 10.76
N ARG A 116 18.99 -6.39 11.65
CA ARG A 116 17.70 -6.17 12.31
C ARG A 116 17.27 -4.70 12.34
N THR A 117 18.20 -3.75 12.35
CA THR A 117 17.90 -2.31 12.46
C THR A 117 17.75 -1.65 11.10
N VAL A 118 16.54 -1.22 10.76
CA VAL A 118 16.26 -0.33 9.63
C VAL A 118 16.07 1.10 10.13
N LYS A 119 16.58 2.10 9.39
CA LYS A 119 16.35 3.54 9.66
C LYS A 119 15.91 4.26 8.40
N ALA A 120 14.82 5.02 8.50
CA ALA A 120 14.33 5.86 7.41
C ALA A 120 15.00 7.24 7.40
N VAL A 121 15.23 7.79 6.21
CA VAL A 121 15.50 9.21 5.99
C VAL A 121 14.55 9.72 4.90
N SER A 122 13.83 10.80 5.20
CA SER A 122 12.89 11.38 4.26
C SER A 122 13.57 11.89 3.00
N GLY A 123 12.98 11.55 1.85
CA GLY A 123 13.46 11.86 0.52
C GLY A 123 13.64 13.35 0.25
N GLU A 124 12.93 14.22 0.98
CA GLU A 124 13.12 15.68 0.90
C GLU A 124 14.55 16.13 1.30
N ARG A 125 15.29 15.30 2.04
CA ARG A 125 16.68 15.56 2.43
C ARG A 125 17.70 15.01 1.43
N VAL A 126 17.27 14.14 0.52
CA VAL A 126 18.09 13.43 -0.45
C VAL A 126 17.94 14.11 -1.81
N LYS A 127 19.08 14.53 -2.38
CA LYS A 127 19.16 15.18 -3.70
C LYS A 127 19.04 14.15 -4.82
N GLN A 128 19.77 13.06 -4.71
CA GLN A 128 19.74 11.93 -5.64
C GLN A 128 20.25 10.66 -4.96
N PHE A 129 19.95 9.50 -5.53
CA PHE A 129 20.61 8.25 -5.20
C PHE A 129 20.86 7.39 -6.45
N ILE A 130 21.91 6.57 -6.41
CA ILE A 130 22.29 5.64 -7.48
C ILE A 130 22.19 4.23 -6.88
N MET A 131 21.32 3.40 -7.44
CA MET A 131 20.97 2.09 -6.89
C MET A 131 21.39 0.96 -7.85
N GLU A 132 22.20 0.03 -7.35
CA GLU A 132 22.57 -1.19 -8.05
C GLU A 132 21.59 -2.32 -7.70
N GLN A 133 20.79 -2.75 -8.67
CA GLN A 133 19.85 -3.87 -8.49
C GLN A 133 19.88 -4.83 -9.67
N LYS A 134 20.01 -6.14 -9.40
CA LYS A 134 19.94 -7.22 -10.40
C LYS A 134 20.90 -7.04 -11.60
N GLY A 135 22.06 -6.41 -11.36
CA GLY A 135 23.08 -6.11 -12.37
C GLY A 135 22.85 -4.79 -13.15
N LEU A 136 21.80 -4.03 -12.84
CA LEU A 136 21.52 -2.72 -13.42
C LEU A 136 21.80 -1.61 -12.39
N THR A 137 22.49 -0.55 -12.84
CA THR A 137 22.71 0.66 -12.04
C THR A 137 21.74 1.74 -12.49
N THR A 138 20.88 2.19 -11.58
CA THR A 138 19.80 3.14 -11.88
C THR A 138 19.93 4.40 -11.03
N THR A 139 20.00 5.56 -11.68
CA THR A 139 20.05 6.88 -11.02
C THR A 139 18.63 7.38 -10.76
N PHE A 140 18.40 7.89 -9.56
CA PHE A 140 17.14 8.49 -9.11
C PHE A 140 17.40 9.93 -8.63
N ILE A 141 16.75 10.90 -9.26
CA ILE A 141 16.83 12.32 -8.89
C ILE A 141 15.58 12.76 -8.13
N ASN A 142 15.74 13.65 -7.14
CA ASN A 142 14.61 14.24 -6.42
C ASN A 142 13.73 15.06 -7.36
N ALA A 143 12.42 15.12 -7.10
CA ALA A 143 11.47 15.94 -7.87
C ALA A 143 11.91 17.41 -8.05
N THR A 144 12.54 17.99 -7.03
CA THR A 144 13.09 19.36 -7.08
C THR A 144 14.19 19.51 -8.13
N GLU A 145 15.13 18.55 -8.22
CA GLU A 145 16.17 18.52 -9.26
C GLU A 145 15.60 18.28 -10.66
N ALA A 146 14.42 17.66 -10.75
CA ALA A 146 13.71 17.43 -12.00
C ALA A 146 12.89 18.66 -12.47
N GLY A 147 12.90 19.78 -11.75
CA GLY A 147 12.08 20.96 -12.07
C GLY A 147 10.58 20.73 -11.83
N ALA A 148 10.22 19.91 -10.84
CA ALA A 148 8.84 19.63 -10.50
C ALA A 148 8.21 20.74 -9.64
N PRO A 149 6.90 21.03 -9.79
CA PRO A 149 6.17 21.88 -8.84
C PRO A 149 6.05 21.18 -7.48
N ALA A 150 6.04 21.94 -6.38
CA ALA A 150 6.09 21.42 -5.00
C ALA A 150 4.98 20.42 -4.60
N ALA A 151 3.88 20.33 -5.38
CA ALA A 151 2.85 19.30 -5.21
C ALA A 151 3.30 17.89 -5.66
N ILE A 152 4.33 17.80 -6.51
CA ILE A 152 4.92 16.55 -6.99
C ILE A 152 6.19 16.28 -6.18
N ARG A 153 6.10 15.33 -5.25
CA ARG A 153 7.19 14.87 -4.38
C ARG A 153 7.64 13.45 -4.77
N GLY A 154 8.77 13.01 -4.21
CA GLY A 154 9.39 11.72 -4.53
C GLY A 154 10.57 11.82 -5.49
N PHE A 155 10.95 10.69 -6.07
CA PHE A 155 12.07 10.56 -7.01
C PHE A 155 11.62 10.16 -8.41
N PHE A 156 12.45 10.52 -9.38
CA PHE A 156 12.36 10.11 -10.77
C PHE A 156 13.58 9.27 -11.13
N GLU A 157 13.35 8.09 -11.67
CA GLU A 157 14.40 7.34 -12.38
C GLU A 157 14.84 8.16 -13.60
N GLN A 158 16.13 8.49 -13.67
CA GLN A 158 16.73 9.17 -14.82
C GLN A 158 17.13 8.12 -15.86
N VAL A 159 16.33 8.01 -16.91
CA VAL A 159 16.44 7.00 -17.97
C VAL A 159 17.37 7.47 -19.11
N SER A 160 17.36 8.77 -19.40
CA SER A 160 18.28 9.43 -20.34
C SER A 160 18.59 10.84 -19.84
N ASP A 161 19.82 11.29 -20.08
CA ASP A 161 20.31 12.63 -19.71
C ASP A 161 20.66 13.44 -20.98
N GLY A 162 20.81 14.76 -20.81
CA GLY A 162 21.07 15.72 -21.88
C GLY A 162 20.20 16.97 -21.74
N LYS A 163 20.00 17.67 -22.86
CA LYS A 163 19.18 18.89 -22.93
C LYS A 163 17.72 18.64 -22.53
N LEU A 164 17.16 17.50 -22.95
CA LEU A 164 15.85 17.01 -22.52
C LEU A 164 16.03 15.63 -21.88
N LYS A 165 15.84 15.55 -20.56
CA LYS A 165 15.96 14.30 -19.80
C LYS A 165 14.72 13.44 -20.00
N LEU A 166 14.90 12.11 -20.06
CA LEU A 166 13.82 11.13 -20.00
C LEU A 166 13.71 10.59 -18.57
N LEU A 167 12.54 10.74 -17.96
CA LEU A 167 12.30 10.44 -16.55
C LEU A 167 11.11 9.48 -16.37
N ILE A 168 11.23 8.53 -15.43
CA ILE A 168 10.10 7.71 -14.95
C ILE A 168 9.81 8.06 -13.49
N ARG A 169 8.55 8.41 -13.20
CA ARG A 169 8.04 8.42 -11.81
C ARG A 169 7.39 7.08 -11.51
N HIS A 170 7.94 6.35 -10.54
CA HIS A 170 7.29 5.17 -9.97
C HIS A 170 6.28 5.63 -8.91
N GLN A 171 5.04 5.16 -8.99
CA GLN A 171 3.98 5.45 -8.02
C GLN A 171 3.18 4.21 -7.62
N ILE A 172 2.47 4.26 -6.50
CA ILE A 172 1.54 3.21 -6.07
C ILE A 172 0.10 3.67 -6.32
N TYR A 173 -0.61 3.00 -7.22
CA TYR A 173 -2.05 3.10 -7.34
C TYR A 173 -2.71 2.17 -6.32
N VAL A 174 -3.54 2.74 -5.44
CA VAL A 174 -4.28 1.99 -4.41
C VAL A 174 -5.66 1.62 -4.96
N LYS A 175 -5.76 0.43 -5.53
CA LYS A 175 -7.04 -0.13 -5.99
C LYS A 175 -7.85 -0.57 -4.77
N LYS A 176 -8.92 0.17 -4.50
CA LYS A 176 -9.81 -0.06 -3.35
C LYS A 176 -10.61 -1.38 -3.49
N PRO A 177 -11.07 -1.97 -2.38
CA PRO A 177 -12.04 -3.06 -2.39
C PRO A 177 -13.30 -2.71 -3.19
N THR A 178 -13.89 -3.73 -3.82
CA THR A 178 -15.12 -3.64 -4.63
C THR A 178 -16.23 -4.57 -4.15
N TYR A 179 -16.06 -5.23 -3.00
CA TYR A 179 -16.99 -6.23 -2.47
C TYR A 179 -18.36 -5.63 -2.14
N ASN A 180 -19.40 -6.15 -2.81
CA ASN A 180 -20.80 -5.89 -2.52
C ASN A 180 -21.35 -7.04 -1.66
N VAL A 181 -21.75 -6.73 -0.43
CA VAL A 181 -22.27 -7.71 0.53
C VAL A 181 -23.57 -8.36 0.03
N ALA A 182 -24.51 -7.56 -0.48
CA ALA A 182 -25.82 -8.04 -0.91
C ALA A 182 -25.77 -8.95 -2.15
N LEU A 183 -24.74 -8.79 -2.99
CA LEU A 183 -24.48 -9.63 -4.16
C LEU A 183 -23.36 -10.67 -3.93
N SER A 184 -22.73 -10.68 -2.75
CA SER A 184 -21.56 -11.51 -2.39
C SER A 184 -20.45 -11.57 -3.47
N THR A 185 -20.23 -10.47 -4.18
CA THR A 185 -19.34 -10.38 -5.37
C THR A 185 -18.42 -9.17 -5.29
N GLY A 186 -17.32 -9.21 -6.05
CA GLY A 186 -16.23 -8.21 -5.98
C GLY A 186 -15.10 -8.64 -5.02
N SER A 187 -14.04 -7.83 -4.93
CA SER A 187 -12.89 -8.12 -4.06
C SER A 187 -13.00 -7.39 -2.72
N LYS A 188 -12.70 -8.09 -1.62
CA LYS A 188 -12.52 -7.44 -0.30
C LYS A 188 -11.13 -6.81 -0.15
N ASP A 189 -10.18 -7.20 -0.98
CA ASP A 189 -8.77 -6.83 -0.81
C ASP A 189 -8.45 -5.45 -1.38
N THR A 190 -7.44 -4.80 -0.80
CA THR A 190 -6.84 -3.56 -1.32
C THR A 190 -5.55 -3.91 -2.04
N GLU A 191 -5.44 -3.61 -3.33
CA GLU A 191 -4.24 -3.91 -4.12
C GLU A 191 -3.36 -2.66 -4.28
N LEU A 192 -2.08 -2.78 -3.92
CA LEU A 192 -1.03 -1.79 -4.14
C LEU A 192 -0.33 -2.08 -5.48
N ILE A 193 -0.78 -1.39 -6.53
CA ILE A 193 -0.31 -1.60 -7.90
C ILE A 193 0.80 -0.59 -8.21
N LYS A 194 2.00 -1.07 -8.59
CA LYS A 194 3.08 -0.20 -9.07
C LYS A 194 2.79 0.28 -10.50
N GLU A 195 2.82 1.59 -10.69
CA GLU A 195 2.72 2.25 -12.00
C GLU A 195 4.00 3.02 -12.32
N ALA A 196 4.40 3.01 -13.59
CA ALA A 196 5.48 3.82 -14.14
C ALA A 196 4.89 4.91 -15.05
N ILE A 197 5.09 6.18 -14.69
CA ILE A 197 4.63 7.33 -15.49
C ILE A 197 5.82 8.04 -16.12
N TRP A 198 5.71 8.32 -17.41
CA TRP A 198 6.74 9.00 -18.20
C TRP A 198 6.65 10.53 -18.09
N TYR A 199 7.81 11.14 -17.89
CA TYR A 199 8.01 12.58 -17.81
C TYR A 199 9.26 12.99 -18.58
N THR A 200 9.34 14.27 -18.92
CA THR A 200 10.58 14.93 -19.34
C THR A 200 10.89 16.13 -18.47
N SER A 201 12.16 16.55 -18.50
CA SER A 201 12.61 17.80 -17.90
C SER A 201 13.70 18.44 -18.75
N ASP A 202 13.62 19.75 -18.92
CA ASP A 202 14.67 20.64 -19.46
C ASP A 202 15.54 21.24 -18.34
N GLY A 203 15.43 20.72 -17.11
CA GLY A 203 16.04 21.27 -15.90
C GLY A 203 15.26 22.43 -15.26
N LYS A 204 14.13 22.86 -15.84
CA LYS A 204 13.27 23.94 -15.32
C LYS A 204 11.80 23.54 -15.19
N THR A 205 11.32 22.68 -16.09
CA THR A 205 9.90 22.36 -16.30
C THR A 205 9.70 20.85 -16.43
N LEU A 206 9.21 20.22 -15.37
CA LEU A 206 8.77 18.82 -15.44
C LEU A 206 7.47 18.68 -16.26
N THR A 207 7.52 17.99 -17.40
CA THR A 207 6.35 17.76 -18.28
C THR A 207 5.95 16.28 -18.30
N LYS A 208 4.69 15.97 -17.96
CA LYS A 208 4.14 14.61 -18.11
C LYS A 208 3.79 14.36 -19.58
N PHE A 209 4.17 13.20 -20.12
CA PHE A 209 3.78 12.80 -21.48
C PHE A 209 3.32 11.34 -21.54
N SER A 210 2.82 10.93 -22.71
CA SER A 210 2.47 9.54 -23.00
C SER A 210 3.42 8.96 -24.05
N PRO A 211 3.99 7.76 -23.87
CA PRO A 211 4.92 7.14 -24.81
C PRO A 211 4.24 6.82 -26.14
N GLY A 212 4.38 7.73 -27.10
CA GLY A 212 3.72 7.66 -28.39
C GLY A 212 4.00 8.91 -29.23
N ARG A 213 3.85 8.79 -30.56
CA ARG A 213 4.31 9.81 -31.53
C ARG A 213 3.75 11.21 -31.25
N LYS A 214 2.45 11.35 -30.99
CA LYS A 214 1.83 12.65 -30.64
C LYS A 214 2.39 13.22 -29.33
N GLY A 215 2.70 12.37 -28.36
CA GLY A 215 3.36 12.76 -27.10
C GLY A 215 4.74 13.34 -27.37
N LEU A 216 5.61 12.58 -28.05
CA LEU A 216 6.98 12.99 -28.39
C LEU A 216 7.03 14.30 -29.18
N LEU A 217 6.28 14.43 -30.27
CA LEU A 217 6.27 15.65 -31.07
C LEU A 217 5.76 16.86 -30.25
N SER A 218 4.87 16.65 -29.26
CA SER A 218 4.40 17.74 -28.39
C SER A 218 5.42 18.21 -27.34
N ILE A 219 6.46 17.42 -27.02
CA ILE A 219 7.55 17.79 -26.11
C ILE A 219 8.85 18.17 -26.82
N MET A 220 9.09 17.66 -28.03
CA MET A 220 10.30 17.89 -28.84
C MET A 220 10.07 18.92 -29.97
N LYS A 221 9.22 19.92 -29.73
CA LYS A 221 8.73 20.87 -30.75
C LYS A 221 9.83 21.64 -31.47
N ASP A 222 10.93 21.94 -30.78
CA ASP A 222 12.07 22.67 -31.33
C ASP A 222 12.92 21.84 -32.31
N LYS A 223 12.69 20.52 -32.37
CA LYS A 223 13.28 19.57 -33.32
C LYS A 223 12.20 18.69 -33.97
N GLU A 224 10.97 19.19 -34.13
CA GLU A 224 9.83 18.34 -34.52
C GLU A 224 10.08 17.64 -35.87
N GLU A 225 10.62 18.34 -36.87
CA GLU A 225 10.87 17.78 -38.20
C GLU A 225 11.86 16.59 -38.22
N PRO A 226 13.12 16.70 -37.72
CA PRO A 226 14.04 15.56 -37.71
C PRO A 226 13.56 14.40 -36.83
N ILE A 227 12.89 14.68 -35.69
CA ILE A 227 12.27 13.62 -34.87
C ILE A 227 11.14 12.92 -35.64
N ASN A 228 10.29 13.67 -36.34
CA ASN A 228 9.21 13.12 -37.16
C ASN A 228 9.75 12.35 -38.38
N ALA A 229 10.94 12.68 -38.90
CA ALA A 229 11.65 11.88 -39.90
C ALA A 229 12.19 10.56 -39.32
N TYR A 230 12.95 10.63 -38.23
CA TYR A 230 13.49 9.45 -37.52
C TYR A 230 12.39 8.45 -37.13
N LEU A 231 11.26 8.94 -36.61
CA LEU A 231 10.11 8.11 -36.25
C LEU A 231 9.37 7.50 -37.47
N LYS A 232 9.47 8.08 -38.67
CA LYS A 232 8.97 7.46 -39.92
C LYS A 232 9.90 6.36 -40.42
N GLU A 233 11.21 6.58 -40.31
CA GLU A 233 12.24 5.69 -40.83
C GLU A 233 12.44 4.46 -39.91
N LYS A 234 12.84 4.68 -38.65
CA LYS A 234 13.20 3.60 -37.71
C LYS A 234 11.98 2.89 -37.11
N LYS A 235 10.82 3.55 -37.07
CA LYS A 235 9.54 3.04 -36.52
C LYS A 235 9.68 2.35 -35.15
N PRO A 236 10.37 2.96 -34.16
CA PRO A 236 10.60 2.34 -32.84
C PRO A 236 9.29 2.04 -32.11
N ASP A 237 9.23 0.94 -31.36
CA ASP A 237 8.14 0.72 -30.40
C ASP A 237 8.31 1.67 -29.21
N LEU A 238 7.60 2.79 -29.25
CA LEU A 238 7.68 3.84 -28.25
C LEU A 238 7.23 3.40 -26.84
N LYS A 239 6.58 2.23 -26.69
CA LYS A 239 6.26 1.64 -25.38
C LYS A 239 7.45 0.95 -24.73
N ASN A 240 8.48 0.59 -25.50
CA ASN A 240 9.68 -0.07 -25.02
C ASN A 240 10.67 0.97 -24.43
N ARG A 241 11.17 0.73 -23.21
CA ARG A 241 12.11 1.62 -22.51
C ARG A 241 13.37 1.92 -23.33
N THR A 242 13.96 0.92 -23.99
CA THR A 242 15.18 1.07 -24.78
C THR A 242 14.91 1.87 -26.06
N ALA A 243 13.89 1.51 -26.82
CA ALA A 243 13.55 2.23 -28.05
C ALA A 243 13.12 3.69 -27.79
N LEU A 244 12.59 3.98 -26.60
CA LEU A 244 12.33 5.35 -26.14
C LEU A 244 13.62 6.08 -25.73
N MET A 245 14.58 5.40 -25.10
CA MET A 245 15.93 5.94 -24.85
C MET A 245 16.64 6.33 -26.15
N ASP A 246 16.56 5.49 -27.19
CA ASP A 246 17.20 5.73 -28.48
C ASP A 246 16.69 7.02 -29.16
N VAL A 247 15.38 7.29 -29.06
CA VAL A 247 14.77 8.53 -29.56
C VAL A 247 15.26 9.75 -28.78
N PHE A 248 15.42 9.64 -27.45
CA PHE A 248 15.92 10.73 -26.62
C PHE A 248 17.42 10.97 -26.81
N ALA A 249 18.22 9.92 -27.00
CA ALA A 249 19.63 10.01 -27.37
C ALA A 249 19.79 10.70 -28.73
N TYR A 250 18.95 10.35 -29.71
CA TYR A 250 18.92 11.06 -31.00
C TYR A 250 18.52 12.54 -30.82
N TYR A 251 17.43 12.85 -30.10
CA TYR A 251 17.04 14.24 -29.83
C TYR A 251 18.15 15.06 -29.16
N ASN A 252 18.83 14.50 -28.15
CA ASN A 252 19.91 15.17 -27.42
C ASN A 252 21.22 15.31 -28.23
N SER A 253 21.25 14.83 -29.48
CA SER A 253 22.36 15.01 -30.44
C SER A 253 22.10 16.06 -31.53
N LEU A 254 20.95 16.75 -31.51
CA LEU A 254 20.48 17.69 -32.54
C LEU A 254 20.54 19.18 -32.16
#